data_AF-A0A3B0YBI1-F1
#
_entry.id   AF-A0A3B0YBI1-F1
#
_cell.length_a   1.000
_cell.length_b   1.000
_cell.length_c   1.000
_cell.angle_alpha   90.00
_cell.angle_beta   90.00
_cell.angle_gamma   90.00
#
_symmetry.space_group_name_H-M   'P 1'
#
loop_
_entity.id
_entity.type
_entity.pdbx_description
1 polymer ?
#
loop_
_entity_poly.entity_id
_entity_poly.type
_entity_poly.pdbx_seq_one_letter_code
_entity_poly.pdbx_strand_id
1 'polypeptide(L)'
;MHNTVLAPTVVKQLESLGTQYDILSHEVTDTIDAAAASLGLSADTVARAVVLRDEDYICMAVLPLNYLIDFADLKALTQRNLRPVDNQFVSDMFSDCEAGVVPPFGGVYNIETFYDVSLLNKSAVILEAGSHHNMIRLTRDEFRKLVELNHRGCFAKPESLLRYENSLHEALPEIPHGIDLTASFRHLLPIVDIDTDIEKAPGMPVLSVMSNSLISVQKSESSIPDLVELLSQDPVLSTYIIRFTQSFMFAKPANIRTLDDAISRVLGFDTAHGLALALSILQPFVVQAVGPLGRKSIWKHSLLVATLARHLSDELPAKNVLDQGKLLVAGLLHNLGYLLYGHLFHSKFFLLNKLVELNPQISVMDFESLLTSSKRIGVMPVKSHAQVAARLLNSWGLASEIVTAVEFHHDDLYEEQDSTYANLILVADHLLKAHEIGDAISDEPPQYVLERLKLKLDRVEGITRQLLEDCGDLSSLIQIMTSQH
;
A
#
# COMPACT_ATOMS: atom_id res chain seq x y z
N MET A 1 -33.32 -9.11 -11.77
CA MET A 1 -33.81 -8.69 -10.44
C MET A 1 -32.57 -8.59 -9.57
N HIS A 2 -32.02 -7.40 -9.41
CA HIS A 2 -30.87 -7.22 -8.52
C HIS A 2 -31.34 -7.47 -7.09
N ASN A 3 -30.60 -8.33 -6.39
CA ASN A 3 -30.93 -8.79 -5.06
C ASN A 3 -30.73 -7.60 -4.11
N THR A 4 -31.82 -7.03 -3.61
CA THR A 4 -31.78 -5.94 -2.61
C THR A 4 -31.44 -6.54 -1.25
N VAL A 5 -30.19 -6.95 -1.07
CA VAL A 5 -29.71 -7.57 0.16
C VAL A 5 -29.07 -6.48 1.01
N LEU A 6 -29.80 -6.06 2.04
CA LEU A 6 -29.25 -5.31 3.16
C LEU A 6 -28.98 -6.29 4.31
N ALA A 7 -28.04 -5.96 5.19
CA ALA A 7 -27.82 -6.75 6.40
C ALA A 7 -29.12 -6.83 7.23
N PRO A 8 -29.61 -8.05 7.58
CA PRO A 8 -30.83 -8.23 8.34
C PRO A 8 -30.84 -7.44 9.66
N THR A 9 -29.68 -7.33 10.31
CA THR A 9 -29.54 -6.62 11.58
C THR A 9 -29.77 -5.11 11.42
N VAL A 10 -29.29 -4.52 10.32
CA VAL A 10 -29.52 -3.10 9.98
C VAL A 10 -31.00 -2.85 9.68
N VAL A 11 -31.63 -3.72 8.86
CA VAL A 11 -33.07 -3.61 8.53
C VAL A 11 -33.91 -3.63 9.80
N LYS A 12 -33.64 -4.59 10.70
CA LYS A 12 -34.35 -4.71 11.98
C LYS A 12 -34.23 -3.44 12.82
N GLN A 13 -33.07 -2.77 12.84
CA GLN A 13 -32.91 -1.50 13.55
C GLN A 13 -33.79 -0.41 12.96
N LEU A 14 -33.71 -0.21 11.64
CA LEU A 14 -34.47 0.81 10.92
C LEU A 14 -35.98 0.64 11.14
N GLU A 15 -36.47 -0.61 11.07
CA GLU A 15 -37.87 -0.93 11.37
C GLU A 15 -38.25 -0.65 12.82
N SER A 16 -37.40 -1.01 13.78
CA SER A 16 -37.67 -0.78 15.21
C SER A 16 -37.79 0.70 15.59
N LEU A 17 -37.08 1.56 14.87
CA LEU A 17 -37.09 3.01 15.04
C LEU A 17 -38.17 3.71 14.21
N GLY A 18 -38.84 2.98 13.31
CA GLY A 18 -39.76 3.57 12.32
C GLY A 18 -39.05 4.54 11.37
N THR A 19 -37.76 4.30 11.10
CA THR A 19 -36.91 5.17 10.29
C THR A 19 -37.22 4.98 8.81
N GLN A 20 -37.54 6.07 8.11
CA GLN A 20 -37.69 6.04 6.65
C GLN A 20 -36.34 6.19 5.94
N TYR A 21 -36.12 5.41 4.88
CA TYR A 21 -34.88 5.40 4.12
C TYR A 21 -35.13 5.09 2.64
N ASP A 22 -34.24 5.58 1.77
CA ASP A 22 -34.16 5.17 0.37
C ASP A 22 -32.98 4.22 0.17
N ILE A 23 -33.11 3.27 -0.76
CA ILE A 23 -32.01 2.37 -1.15
C ILE A 23 -31.34 2.94 -2.41
N LEU A 24 -30.02 3.03 -2.39
CA LEU A 24 -29.17 3.45 -3.50
C LEU A 24 -28.35 2.24 -3.98
N SER A 25 -28.66 1.70 -5.15
CA SER A 25 -27.95 0.55 -5.72
C SER A 25 -26.83 0.98 -6.66
N HIS A 26 -25.69 0.28 -6.61
CA HIS A 26 -24.51 0.51 -7.45
C HIS A 26 -23.86 -0.80 -7.91
N GLU A 27 -22.90 -0.70 -8.84
CA GLU A 27 -22.06 -1.84 -9.22
C GLU A 27 -21.18 -2.30 -8.05
N VAL A 28 -20.73 -3.55 -8.05
CA VAL A 28 -19.85 -4.05 -6.98
C VAL A 28 -18.58 -3.22 -6.90
N THR A 29 -18.31 -2.71 -5.70
CA THR A 29 -17.10 -1.94 -5.41
C THR A 29 -16.40 -2.46 -4.16
N ASP A 30 -15.07 -2.47 -4.19
CA ASP A 30 -14.24 -2.94 -3.08
C ASP A 30 -14.16 -1.93 -1.92
N THR A 31 -14.51 -0.66 -2.14
CA THR A 31 -14.41 0.42 -1.13
C THR A 31 -15.62 1.34 -1.12
N ILE A 32 -15.87 1.95 0.03
CA ILE A 32 -16.90 2.98 0.21
C ILE A 32 -16.64 4.22 -0.67
N ASP A 33 -15.37 4.57 -0.92
CA ASP A 33 -14.97 5.65 -1.83
C ASP A 33 -15.39 5.36 -3.27
N ALA A 34 -15.17 4.13 -3.74
CA ALA A 34 -15.57 3.71 -5.08
C ALA A 34 -17.11 3.65 -5.21
N ALA A 35 -17.81 3.18 -4.17
CA ALA A 35 -19.26 3.19 -4.14
C ALA A 35 -19.83 4.62 -4.22
N ALA A 36 -19.29 5.54 -3.41
CA ALA A 36 -19.69 6.94 -3.42
C ALA A 36 -19.45 7.61 -4.79
N ALA A 37 -18.28 7.36 -5.40
CA ALA A 37 -17.94 7.85 -6.72
C ALA A 37 -18.89 7.29 -7.81
N SER A 38 -19.20 5.99 -7.77
CA SER A 38 -20.08 5.34 -8.74
C SER A 38 -21.51 5.91 -8.74
N LEU A 39 -21.97 6.37 -7.57
CA LEU A 39 -23.28 6.99 -7.37
C LEU A 39 -23.26 8.52 -7.54
N GLY A 40 -22.10 9.13 -7.83
CA GLY A 40 -21.94 10.58 -7.91
C GLY A 40 -22.24 11.32 -6.61
N LEU A 41 -22.02 10.67 -5.46
CA LEU A 41 -22.30 11.23 -4.13
C LEU A 41 -21.17 12.15 -3.67
N SER A 42 -21.53 13.18 -2.92
CA SER A 42 -20.52 14.00 -2.24
C SER A 42 -20.01 13.29 -0.99
N ALA A 43 -18.70 13.13 -0.87
CA ALA A 43 -18.07 12.40 0.24
C ALA A 43 -18.40 12.99 1.63
N ASP A 44 -18.76 14.26 1.72
CA ASP A 44 -19.16 14.90 2.98
C ASP A 44 -20.59 14.50 3.44
N THR A 45 -21.37 13.86 2.58
CA THR A 45 -22.71 13.31 2.88
C THR A 45 -22.70 11.81 3.14
N VAL A 46 -21.62 11.11 2.78
CA VAL A 46 -21.45 9.68 3.04
C VAL A 46 -20.80 9.52 4.41
N ALA A 47 -21.42 8.76 5.31
CA ALA A 47 -20.83 8.47 6.62
C ALA A 47 -20.03 7.15 6.55
N ARG A 48 -18.82 7.21 7.07
CA ARG A 48 -17.95 6.06 7.32
C ARG A 48 -18.01 5.70 8.79
N ALA A 49 -18.10 4.41 9.11
CA ALA A 49 -17.91 3.90 10.45
C ALA A 49 -16.50 3.32 10.61
N VAL A 50 -15.86 3.63 11.73
CA VAL A 50 -14.56 3.07 12.10
C VAL A 50 -14.70 2.44 13.49
N VAL A 51 -14.43 1.15 13.58
CA VAL A 51 -14.39 0.45 14.88
C VAL A 51 -13.04 0.70 15.53
N LEU A 52 -13.08 1.11 16.80
CA LEU A 52 -11.93 1.49 17.60
C LEU A 52 -11.91 0.70 18.89
N ARG A 53 -10.72 0.39 19.40
CA ARG A 53 -10.55 -0.31 20.68
C ARG A 53 -9.38 0.21 21.50
N ASP A 54 -9.41 -0.09 22.78
CA ASP A 54 -8.21 -0.18 23.63
C ASP A 54 -8.05 -1.61 24.19
N GLU A 55 -7.51 -1.79 25.39
CA GLU A 55 -7.34 -3.11 26.01
C GLU A 55 -8.66 -3.75 26.43
N ASP A 56 -9.62 -2.98 26.94
CA ASP A 56 -10.84 -3.48 27.60
C ASP A 56 -12.13 -2.90 27.02
N TYR A 57 -12.03 -2.05 25.99
CA TYR A 57 -13.16 -1.30 25.46
C TYR A 57 -13.16 -1.25 23.94
N ILE A 58 -14.37 -1.27 23.37
CA ILE A 58 -14.61 -1.17 21.94
C ILE A 58 -15.75 -0.18 21.69
N CYS A 59 -15.56 0.68 20.69
CA CYS A 59 -16.56 1.63 20.26
C CYS A 59 -16.51 1.83 18.74
N MET A 60 -17.47 2.58 18.23
CA MET A 60 -17.57 2.96 16.83
C MET A 60 -17.57 4.48 16.70
N ALA A 61 -16.71 5.01 15.83
CA ALA A 61 -16.70 6.40 15.45
C ALA A 61 -17.30 6.55 14.05
N VAL A 62 -18.35 7.36 13.92
CA VAL A 62 -19.05 7.63 12.66
C VAL A 62 -18.79 9.07 12.24
N LEU A 63 -18.20 9.26 11.06
CA LEU A 63 -17.75 10.56 10.54
C LEU A 63 -17.95 10.63 9.03
N PRO A 64 -17.94 11.84 8.41
CA PRO A 64 -17.99 11.95 6.95
C PRO A 64 -16.81 11.23 6.28
N LEU A 65 -17.02 10.73 5.06
CA LEU A 65 -16.03 9.94 4.34
C LEU A 65 -14.72 10.71 4.08
N ASN A 66 -14.83 11.99 3.75
CA ASN A 66 -13.70 12.91 3.52
C ASN A 66 -13.15 13.55 4.81
N TYR A 67 -13.42 12.97 5.98
CA TYR A 67 -12.89 13.42 7.26
C TYR A 67 -11.96 12.36 7.86
N LEU A 68 -11.05 12.80 8.71
CA LEU A 68 -10.11 11.98 9.48
C LEU A 68 -10.45 12.10 10.95
N ILE A 69 -10.19 11.03 11.71
CA ILE A 69 -10.34 11.05 13.16
C ILE A 69 -9.20 11.88 13.76
N ASP A 70 -9.57 12.87 14.58
CA ASP A 70 -8.67 13.52 15.51
C ASP A 70 -8.67 12.72 16.81
N PHE A 71 -7.62 11.94 17.01
CA PHE A 71 -7.48 11.07 18.18
C PHE A 71 -7.26 11.87 19.47
N ALA A 72 -6.81 13.13 19.41
CA ALA A 72 -6.71 13.98 20.59
C ALA A 72 -8.10 14.44 21.04
N ASP A 73 -8.93 14.92 20.11
CA ASP A 73 -10.32 15.29 20.37
C ASP A 73 -11.16 14.06 20.81
N LEU A 74 -10.97 12.91 20.14
CA LEU A 74 -11.65 11.67 20.51
C LEU A 74 -11.25 11.17 21.89
N LYS A 75 -9.97 11.28 22.26
CA LYS A 75 -9.50 10.97 23.62
C LYS A 75 -10.08 11.94 24.64
N ALA A 76 -10.20 13.22 24.34
CA ALA A 76 -10.85 14.17 25.24
C ALA A 76 -12.33 13.83 25.46
N LEU A 77 -13.01 13.33 24.42
CA LEU A 77 -14.41 12.90 24.49
C LEU A 77 -14.60 11.58 25.28
N THR A 78 -13.75 10.59 25.04
CA THR A 78 -13.92 9.22 25.56
C THR A 78 -13.08 8.92 26.80
N GLN A 79 -12.07 9.75 27.08
CA GLN A 79 -11.02 9.53 28.10
C GLN A 79 -10.20 8.24 27.86
N ARG A 80 -10.15 7.76 26.61
CA ARG A 80 -9.57 6.48 26.21
C ARG A 80 -8.46 6.65 25.17
N ASN A 81 -7.50 5.73 25.13
CA ASN A 81 -6.43 5.70 24.14
C ASN A 81 -6.81 4.73 23.01
N LEU A 82 -7.77 5.13 22.20
CA LEU A 82 -8.37 4.29 21.17
C LEU A 82 -7.46 4.17 19.94
N ARG A 83 -7.52 3.00 19.28
CA ARG A 83 -6.89 2.74 17.98
C ARG A 83 -7.84 1.97 17.06
N PRO A 84 -7.70 2.09 15.72
CA PRO A 84 -8.44 1.28 14.77
C PRO A 84 -8.26 -0.22 15.00
N VAL A 85 -9.32 -0.96 14.72
CA VAL A 85 -9.34 -2.42 14.74
C VAL A 85 -8.98 -2.96 13.36
N ASP A 86 -8.30 -4.11 13.29
CA ASP A 86 -7.98 -4.76 12.03
C ASP A 86 -9.22 -5.34 11.32
N ASN A 87 -9.11 -5.55 10.00
CA ASN A 87 -10.23 -6.01 9.17
C ASN A 87 -10.74 -7.40 9.55
N GLN A 88 -9.88 -8.28 10.08
CA GLN A 88 -10.29 -9.63 10.46
C GLN A 88 -11.24 -9.57 11.65
N PHE A 89 -10.87 -8.82 12.68
CA PHE A 89 -11.70 -8.62 13.86
C PHE A 89 -13.00 -7.90 13.50
N VAL A 90 -12.96 -6.92 12.60
CA VAL A 90 -14.17 -6.26 12.07
C VAL A 90 -15.08 -7.29 11.38
N SER A 91 -14.56 -8.13 10.50
CA SER A 91 -15.36 -9.14 9.77
C SER A 91 -16.05 -10.12 10.72
N ASP A 92 -15.38 -10.50 11.82
CA ASP A 92 -15.96 -11.38 12.85
C ASP A 92 -17.12 -10.70 13.61
N MET A 93 -17.08 -9.37 13.77
CA MET A 93 -18.14 -8.60 14.45
C MET A 93 -19.40 -8.40 13.59
N PHE A 94 -19.24 -8.27 12.27
CA PHE A 94 -20.33 -7.97 11.33
C PHE A 94 -20.64 -9.18 10.44
N SER A 95 -20.89 -10.34 11.06
CA SER A 95 -21.06 -11.63 10.36
C SER A 95 -22.23 -11.71 9.36
N ASP A 96 -23.20 -10.78 9.42
CA ASP A 96 -24.32 -10.68 8.47
C ASP A 96 -24.10 -9.60 7.39
N CYS A 97 -22.91 -9.00 7.35
CA CYS A 97 -22.46 -8.05 6.35
C CYS A 97 -21.44 -8.72 5.40
N GLU A 98 -21.36 -8.20 4.18
CA GLU A 98 -20.26 -8.53 3.27
C GLU A 98 -18.90 -8.03 3.85
N ALA A 99 -17.81 -8.73 3.54
CA ALA A 99 -16.52 -8.54 4.20
C ALA A 99 -16.00 -7.09 4.07
N GLY A 100 -15.55 -6.50 5.18
CA GLY A 100 -15.05 -5.13 5.22
C GLY A 100 -16.13 -4.04 5.23
N VAL A 101 -17.42 -4.37 5.09
CA VAL A 101 -18.51 -3.39 5.19
C VAL A 101 -18.85 -3.15 6.66
N VAL A 102 -18.78 -1.89 7.11
CA VAL A 102 -19.05 -1.51 8.51
C VAL A 102 -20.26 -0.58 8.55
N PRO A 103 -21.47 -1.11 8.80
CA PRO A 103 -22.66 -0.28 8.91
C PRO A 103 -22.58 0.65 10.16
N PRO A 104 -22.92 1.94 10.04
CA PRO A 104 -22.89 2.92 11.13
C PRO A 104 -24.10 2.76 12.07
N PHE A 105 -24.24 1.55 12.61
CA PHE A 105 -25.39 1.07 13.38
C PHE A 105 -24.90 0.28 14.60
N GLY A 106 -23.91 0.79 15.34
CA GLY A 106 -23.22 0.01 16.37
C GLY A 106 -24.13 -0.53 17.49
N GLY A 107 -25.23 0.16 17.81
CA GLY A 107 -26.17 -0.27 18.85
C GLY A 107 -26.74 -1.69 18.65
N VAL A 108 -27.01 -2.11 17.40
CA VAL A 108 -27.50 -3.48 17.14
C VAL A 108 -26.42 -4.54 17.19
N TYR A 109 -25.15 -4.14 17.10
CA TYR A 109 -23.99 -4.99 17.31
C TYR A 109 -23.43 -4.88 18.74
N ASN A 110 -24.16 -4.22 19.65
CA ASN A 110 -23.74 -3.95 21.03
C ASN A 110 -22.41 -3.17 21.12
N ILE A 111 -22.22 -2.21 20.22
CA ILE A 111 -21.05 -1.32 20.15
C ILE A 111 -21.51 0.11 20.47
N GLU A 112 -20.91 0.71 21.49
CA GLU A 112 -21.14 2.13 21.80
C GLU A 112 -20.70 2.99 20.61
N THR A 113 -21.57 3.88 20.15
CA THR A 113 -21.36 4.63 18.90
C THR A 113 -21.31 6.13 19.15
N PHE A 114 -20.28 6.78 18.59
CA PHE A 114 -20.07 8.22 18.59
C PHE A 114 -20.23 8.76 17.17
N TYR A 115 -21.15 9.70 16.98
CA TYR A 115 -21.36 10.38 15.71
C TYR A 115 -20.72 11.76 15.72
N ASP A 116 -19.95 12.08 14.68
CA ASP A 116 -19.38 13.41 14.54
C ASP A 116 -20.48 14.42 14.17
N VAL A 117 -20.49 15.56 14.86
CA VAL A 117 -21.52 16.59 14.72
C VAL A 117 -21.59 17.20 13.30
N SER A 118 -20.53 17.08 12.49
CA SER A 118 -20.52 17.57 11.11
C SER A 118 -21.56 16.90 10.20
N LEU A 119 -21.96 15.65 10.49
CA LEU A 119 -23.00 14.92 9.76
C LEU A 119 -24.42 15.47 10.06
N LEU A 120 -24.65 16.03 11.25
CA LEU A 120 -25.98 16.48 11.70
C LEU A 120 -26.53 17.70 10.95
N ASN A 121 -25.67 18.38 10.19
CA ASN A 121 -26.00 19.56 9.40
C ASN A 121 -26.25 19.24 7.93
N LYS A 122 -26.04 17.99 7.48
CA LYS A 122 -26.31 17.58 6.09
C LYS A 122 -27.81 17.46 5.83
N SER A 123 -28.25 17.69 4.60
CA SER A 123 -29.67 17.56 4.21
C SER A 123 -30.12 16.09 4.19
N ALA A 124 -29.19 15.20 3.84
CA ALA A 124 -29.31 13.76 3.92
C ALA A 124 -27.94 13.16 4.25
N VAL A 125 -27.93 11.96 4.82
CA VAL A 125 -26.72 11.18 5.10
C VAL A 125 -26.85 9.82 4.44
N ILE A 126 -25.81 9.40 3.72
CA ILE A 126 -25.73 8.10 3.07
C ILE A 126 -24.88 7.18 3.92
N LEU A 127 -25.35 5.95 4.14
CA LEU A 127 -24.74 4.97 5.03
C LEU A 127 -24.57 3.64 4.28
N GLU A 128 -23.50 2.91 4.53
CA GLU A 128 -23.43 1.50 4.16
C GLU A 128 -24.41 0.68 4.99
N ALA A 129 -24.97 -0.36 4.38
CA ALA A 129 -25.98 -1.21 4.99
C ALA A 129 -25.69 -2.71 4.80
N GLY A 130 -24.40 -3.07 4.84
CA GLY A 130 -23.91 -4.45 4.89
C GLY A 130 -23.72 -5.16 3.55
N SER A 131 -23.73 -4.44 2.42
CA SER A 131 -23.50 -5.02 1.08
C SER A 131 -22.66 -4.10 0.20
N HIS A 132 -21.83 -4.68 -0.67
CA HIS A 132 -21.04 -4.00 -1.72
C HIS A 132 -21.87 -3.52 -2.92
N HIS A 133 -23.21 -3.63 -2.87
CA HIS A 133 -24.10 -3.24 -3.97
C HIS A 133 -25.12 -2.18 -3.58
N ASN A 134 -25.32 -1.93 -2.28
CA ASN A 134 -26.41 -1.09 -1.79
C ASN A 134 -25.96 -0.21 -0.63
N MET A 135 -26.30 1.06 -0.72
CA MET A 135 -26.28 2.02 0.37
C MET A 135 -27.69 2.46 0.73
N ILE A 136 -27.86 3.06 1.89
CA ILE A 136 -29.12 3.69 2.28
C ILE A 136 -28.94 5.19 2.45
N ARG A 137 -29.98 5.94 2.10
CA ARG A 137 -30.06 7.39 2.30
C ARG A 137 -31.10 7.70 3.37
N LEU A 138 -30.68 8.40 4.42
CA LEU A 138 -31.54 8.96 5.45
C LEU A 138 -31.68 10.46 5.25
N THR A 139 -32.88 10.99 5.46
CA THR A 139 -33.05 12.45 5.59
C THR A 139 -32.37 12.94 6.87
N ARG A 140 -32.12 14.25 6.97
CA ARG A 140 -31.57 14.86 8.19
C ARG A 140 -32.33 14.45 9.46
N ASP A 141 -33.67 14.48 9.42
CA ASP A 141 -34.50 14.22 10.60
C ASP A 141 -34.46 12.74 10.99
N GLU A 142 -34.46 11.83 10.02
CA GLU A 142 -34.32 10.40 10.24
C GLU A 142 -32.93 10.03 10.80
N PHE A 143 -31.87 10.66 10.27
CA PHE A 143 -30.52 10.49 10.81
C PHE A 143 -30.40 11.03 12.24
N ARG A 144 -31.04 12.17 12.56
CA ARG A 144 -31.03 12.72 13.92
C ARG A 144 -31.68 11.80 14.94
N LYS A 145 -32.80 11.15 14.61
CA LYS A 145 -33.42 10.14 15.50
C LYS A 145 -32.44 9.02 15.85
N LEU A 146 -31.68 8.54 14.86
CA LEU A 146 -30.65 7.52 15.07
C LEU A 146 -29.55 8.02 16.02
N VAL A 147 -29.07 9.25 15.83
CA VAL A 147 -28.00 9.83 16.64
C VAL A 147 -28.45 10.17 18.07
N GLU A 148 -29.70 10.55 18.29
CA GLU A 148 -30.24 10.87 19.62
C GLU A 148 -30.21 9.69 20.61
N LEU A 149 -30.16 8.47 20.09
CA LEU A 149 -30.00 7.24 20.88
C LEU A 149 -28.54 6.91 21.20
N ASN A 150 -27.60 7.71 20.73
CA ASN A 150 -26.17 7.46 20.76
C ASN A 150 -25.39 8.70 21.21
N HIS A 151 -24.06 8.58 21.25
CA HIS A 151 -23.18 9.68 21.62
C HIS A 151 -22.90 10.57 20.41
N ARG A 152 -22.69 11.86 20.67
CA ARG A 152 -22.27 12.84 19.65
C ARG A 152 -21.07 13.62 20.13
N GLY A 153 -20.18 14.00 19.22
CA GLY A 153 -19.00 14.78 19.55
C GLY A 153 -18.39 15.47 18.34
N CYS A 154 -17.41 16.33 18.58
CA CYS A 154 -16.54 16.86 17.54
C CYS A 154 -15.19 16.17 17.70
N PHE A 155 -14.89 15.23 16.80
CA PHE A 155 -13.67 14.43 16.85
C PHE A 155 -13.13 14.13 15.45
N ALA A 156 -13.68 14.75 14.41
CA ALA A 156 -13.24 14.58 13.05
C ALA A 156 -12.82 15.91 12.41
N LYS A 157 -11.84 15.86 11.51
CA LYS A 157 -11.35 17.01 10.74
C LYS A 157 -11.39 16.70 9.24
N PRO A 158 -11.70 17.66 8.36
CA PRO A 158 -11.71 17.41 6.93
C PRO A 158 -10.30 17.07 6.44
N GLU A 159 -10.18 16.07 5.57
CA GLU A 159 -8.89 15.64 5.00
C GLU A 159 -8.23 16.74 4.16
N SER A 160 -8.98 17.76 3.73
CA SER A 160 -8.45 18.94 3.04
C SER A 160 -7.38 19.68 3.85
N LEU A 161 -7.31 19.49 5.17
CA LEU A 161 -6.25 20.02 6.04
C LEU A 161 -4.89 19.34 5.81
N LEU A 162 -4.88 18.15 5.21
CA LEU A 162 -3.65 17.47 4.80
C LEU A 162 -3.04 18.08 3.53
N ARG A 163 -3.76 18.93 2.81
CA ARG A 163 -3.20 19.63 1.64
C ARG A 163 -2.14 20.60 2.12
N TYR A 164 -0.98 20.54 1.48
CA TYR A 164 0.20 21.32 1.79
C TYR A 164 -0.13 22.82 1.91
N GLU A 165 -0.87 23.36 0.93
CA GLU A 165 -1.33 24.75 0.87
C GLU A 165 -2.15 25.21 2.10
N ASN A 166 -2.84 24.27 2.76
CA ASN A 166 -3.66 24.55 3.95
C ASN A 166 -2.91 24.29 5.27
N SER A 167 -1.79 23.57 5.21
CA SER A 167 -1.07 23.06 6.40
C SER A 167 0.03 23.99 6.90
N LEU A 168 0.45 24.97 6.10
CA LEU A 168 1.40 26.02 6.49
C LEU A 168 0.71 27.39 6.38
N HIS A 169 0.68 28.14 7.48
CA HIS A 169 0.12 29.49 7.54
C HIS A 169 0.86 30.52 6.66
N GLU A 170 1.96 30.14 6.02
CA GLU A 170 2.78 31.01 5.17
C GLU A 170 2.99 30.36 3.79
N ALA A 171 2.70 31.14 2.75
CA ALA A 171 2.96 30.77 1.36
C ALA A 171 4.47 30.72 1.12
N LEU A 172 5.07 29.55 1.33
CA LEU A 172 6.45 29.30 0.92
C LEU A 172 6.47 29.07 -0.61
N PRO A 173 7.31 29.81 -1.36
CA PRO A 173 7.36 29.72 -2.82
C PRO A 173 8.03 28.44 -3.36
N GLU A 174 8.72 27.67 -2.51
CA GLU A 174 9.40 26.42 -2.86
C GLU A 174 8.92 25.32 -1.92
N ILE A 175 8.72 24.10 -2.43
CA ILE A 175 8.42 22.90 -1.63
C ILE A 175 9.68 22.60 -0.80
N PRO A 176 9.69 22.81 0.53
CA PRO A 176 10.87 22.56 1.34
C PRO A 176 11.09 21.05 1.43
N HIS A 177 12.29 20.59 1.11
CA HIS A 177 12.69 19.21 1.36
C HIS A 177 12.90 18.97 2.87
N GLY A 178 12.48 17.80 3.35
CA GLY A 178 12.68 17.39 4.73
C GLY A 178 11.81 18.11 5.77
N ILE A 179 10.57 18.50 5.42
CA ILE A 179 9.63 19.04 6.41
C ILE A 179 9.22 17.95 7.38
N ASP A 180 9.54 18.14 8.66
CA ASP A 180 8.98 17.30 9.72
C ASP A 180 7.50 17.66 9.98
N LEU A 181 6.61 17.02 9.21
CA LEU A 181 5.16 17.17 9.37
C LEU A 181 4.59 16.33 10.52
N THR A 182 5.44 15.56 11.21
CA THR A 182 5.01 14.65 12.27
C THR A 182 4.29 15.40 13.38
N ALA A 183 4.77 16.58 13.75
CA ALA A 183 4.13 17.41 14.77
C ALA A 183 2.74 17.89 14.34
N SER A 184 2.60 18.31 13.07
CA SER A 184 1.36 18.83 12.51
C SER A 184 0.26 17.79 12.47
N PHE A 185 0.58 16.52 12.21
CA PHE A 185 -0.42 15.45 12.09
C PHE A 185 -0.43 14.44 13.23
N ARG A 186 0.35 14.66 14.30
CA ARG A 186 0.40 13.78 15.48
C ARG A 186 -0.97 13.52 16.10
N HIS A 187 -1.87 14.51 16.05
CA HIS A 187 -3.23 14.41 16.57
C HIS A 187 -4.14 13.48 15.75
N LEU A 188 -3.78 13.19 14.49
CA LEU A 188 -4.49 12.26 13.60
C LEU A 188 -3.99 10.81 13.75
N LEU A 189 -3.01 10.56 14.61
CA LEU A 189 -2.46 9.22 14.87
C LEU A 189 -2.90 8.70 16.25
N PRO A 190 -3.23 7.39 16.37
CA PRO A 190 -3.41 6.76 17.67
C PRO A 190 -2.15 6.86 18.51
N ILE A 191 -2.31 7.04 19.83
CA ILE A 191 -1.16 7.24 20.75
C ILE A 191 -0.13 6.12 20.68
N VAL A 192 -0.59 4.87 20.52
CA VAL A 192 0.27 3.68 20.44
C VAL A 192 1.25 3.77 19.28
N ASP A 193 0.83 4.32 18.15
CA ASP A 193 1.66 4.35 16.95
C ASP A 193 2.76 5.42 17.06
N ILE A 194 2.56 6.45 17.88
CA ILE A 194 3.40 7.64 17.81
C ILE A 194 4.84 7.41 18.29
N ASP A 195 5.10 6.49 19.21
CA ASP A 195 6.43 6.29 19.80
C ASP A 195 7.04 4.89 19.54
N THR A 196 6.41 4.08 18.68
CA THR A 196 6.91 2.73 18.34
C THR A 196 7.98 2.79 17.25
N ASP A 197 9.18 2.32 17.58
CA ASP A 197 10.27 2.08 16.62
C ASP A 197 10.06 0.74 15.93
N ILE A 198 10.41 0.66 14.65
CA ILE A 198 10.20 -0.52 13.81
C ILE A 198 10.91 -1.76 14.36
N GLU A 199 12.10 -1.59 14.95
CA GLU A 199 12.88 -2.68 15.55
C GLU A 199 12.22 -3.29 16.79
N LYS A 200 11.24 -2.59 17.37
CA LYS A 200 10.47 -3.02 18.54
C LYS A 200 9.00 -3.25 18.22
N ALA A 201 8.61 -3.10 16.96
CA ALA A 201 7.23 -3.26 16.54
C ALA A 201 6.81 -4.73 16.73
N PRO A 202 5.71 -5.00 17.46
CA PRO A 202 5.13 -6.33 17.45
C PRO A 202 4.63 -6.66 16.05
N GLY A 203 4.72 -7.92 15.64
CA GLY A 203 4.25 -8.36 14.33
C GLY A 203 5.28 -8.21 13.20
N MET A 204 6.59 -8.18 13.51
CA MET A 204 7.62 -8.31 12.48
C MET A 204 7.39 -9.57 11.61
N PRO A 205 7.45 -9.45 10.28
CA PRO A 205 7.25 -10.60 9.40
C PRO A 205 8.37 -11.63 9.62
N VAL A 206 7.98 -12.90 9.72
CA VAL A 206 8.92 -14.01 9.81
C VAL A 206 9.15 -14.56 8.41
N LEU A 207 10.42 -14.78 8.07
CA LEU A 207 10.79 -15.34 6.79
C LEU A 207 10.25 -16.77 6.63
N SER A 208 9.61 -17.06 5.51
CA SER A 208 9.02 -18.38 5.26
C SER A 208 10.10 -19.47 5.10
N VAL A 209 9.71 -20.74 5.28
CA VAL A 209 10.60 -21.88 5.00
C VAL A 209 11.04 -21.87 3.53
N MET A 210 10.11 -21.57 2.61
CA MET A 210 10.39 -21.46 1.17
C MET A 210 11.47 -20.41 0.88
N SER A 211 11.33 -19.22 1.46
CA SER A 211 12.32 -18.14 1.29
C SER A 211 13.69 -18.54 1.83
N ASN A 212 13.76 -19.17 3.02
CA ASN A 212 15.03 -19.68 3.57
C ASN A 212 15.68 -20.71 2.64
N SER A 213 14.89 -21.66 2.11
CA SER A 213 15.37 -22.65 1.15
C SER A 213 15.91 -21.97 -0.10
N LEU A 214 15.19 -21.01 -0.69
CA LEU A 214 15.63 -20.26 -1.87
C LEU A 214 16.91 -19.46 -1.61
N ILE A 215 17.04 -18.79 -0.46
CA ILE A 215 18.29 -18.10 -0.09
C ILE A 215 19.46 -19.09 0.00
N SER A 216 19.23 -20.31 0.50
CA SER A 216 20.27 -21.33 0.59
C SER A 216 20.69 -21.93 -0.77
N VAL A 217 19.77 -21.98 -1.75
CA VAL A 217 20.03 -22.52 -3.10
C VAL A 217 21.11 -21.74 -3.85
N GLN A 218 21.29 -20.44 -3.56
CA GLN A 218 22.40 -19.64 -4.13
C GLN A 218 23.79 -20.17 -3.78
N LYS A 219 23.91 -21.06 -2.78
CA LYS A 219 25.20 -21.58 -2.28
C LYS A 219 25.58 -22.94 -2.86
N SER A 220 24.73 -23.59 -3.66
CA SER A 220 24.98 -24.93 -4.23
C SER A 220 24.85 -24.96 -5.75
N GLU A 221 25.52 -25.93 -6.40
CA GLU A 221 25.35 -26.28 -7.83
C GLU A 221 23.96 -26.90 -8.09
N SER A 222 22.89 -26.15 -7.78
CA SER A 222 21.52 -26.61 -7.94
C SER A 222 21.09 -26.57 -9.41
N SER A 223 20.37 -27.59 -9.83
CA SER A 223 19.86 -27.76 -11.19
C SER A 223 18.40 -27.29 -11.31
N ILE A 224 17.93 -27.11 -12.55
CA ILE A 224 16.51 -26.80 -12.81
C ILE A 224 15.55 -27.84 -12.18
N PRO A 225 15.79 -29.15 -12.28
CA PRO A 225 14.99 -30.16 -11.57
C PRO A 225 14.90 -29.91 -10.06
N ASP A 226 15.99 -29.53 -9.40
CA ASP A 226 16.00 -29.25 -7.96
C ASP A 226 15.12 -28.04 -7.63
N LEU A 227 15.17 -27.00 -8.46
CA LEU A 227 14.32 -25.82 -8.30
C LEU A 227 12.84 -26.15 -8.55
N VAL A 228 12.53 -26.94 -9.56
CA VAL A 228 11.15 -27.41 -9.83
C VAL A 228 10.63 -28.23 -8.65
N GLU A 229 11.43 -29.14 -8.10
CA GLU A 229 11.05 -29.95 -6.93
C GLU A 229 10.77 -29.08 -5.71
N LEU A 230 11.65 -28.10 -5.43
CA LEU A 230 11.47 -27.16 -4.32
C LEU A 230 10.17 -26.35 -4.50
N LEU A 231 10.00 -25.69 -5.64
CA LEU A 231 8.87 -24.80 -5.88
C LEU A 231 7.53 -25.55 -5.97
N SER A 232 7.53 -26.81 -6.37
CA SER A 232 6.33 -27.66 -6.40
C SER A 232 5.72 -27.90 -5.02
N GLN A 233 6.46 -27.63 -3.94
CA GLN A 233 5.95 -27.69 -2.57
C GLN A 233 5.01 -26.53 -2.23
N ASP A 234 5.03 -25.44 -3.01
CA ASP A 234 4.14 -24.30 -2.90
C ASP A 234 3.32 -24.12 -4.19
N PRO A 235 2.07 -24.62 -4.23
CA PRO A 235 1.21 -24.50 -5.41
C PRO A 235 0.85 -23.05 -5.79
N VAL A 236 0.81 -22.14 -4.81
CA VAL A 236 0.49 -20.73 -5.04
C VAL A 236 1.66 -20.07 -5.73
N LEU A 237 2.87 -20.23 -5.19
CA LEU A 237 4.10 -19.71 -5.80
C LEU A 237 4.31 -20.30 -7.19
N SER A 238 4.13 -21.61 -7.36
CA SER A 238 4.18 -22.30 -8.66
C SER A 238 3.22 -21.69 -9.68
N THR A 239 2.00 -21.39 -9.25
CA THR A 239 0.99 -20.73 -10.11
C THR A 239 1.45 -19.34 -10.52
N TYR A 240 2.01 -18.56 -9.59
CA TYR A 240 2.56 -17.25 -9.91
C TYR A 240 3.70 -17.36 -10.92
N ILE A 241 4.69 -18.23 -10.71
CA ILE A 241 5.80 -18.43 -11.66
C ILE A 241 5.28 -18.75 -13.06
N ILE A 242 4.34 -19.69 -13.19
CA ILE A 242 3.74 -20.04 -14.50
C ILE A 242 3.04 -18.83 -15.12
N ARG A 243 2.24 -18.08 -14.36
CA ARG A 243 1.54 -16.88 -14.86
C ARG A 243 2.52 -15.78 -15.26
N PHE A 244 3.60 -15.60 -14.53
CA PHE A 244 4.64 -14.64 -14.83
C PHE A 244 5.30 -14.89 -16.19
N THR A 245 5.46 -16.16 -16.61
CA THR A 245 5.96 -16.48 -17.97
C THR A 245 5.04 -16.02 -19.11
N GLN A 246 3.78 -15.72 -18.79
CA GLN A 246 2.78 -15.23 -19.74
C GLN A 246 2.73 -13.69 -19.77
N SER A 247 3.52 -13.02 -18.92
CA SER A 247 3.57 -11.55 -18.84
C SER A 247 4.44 -10.91 -19.94
N PHE A 248 4.33 -9.59 -20.10
CA PHE A 248 5.13 -8.79 -21.04
C PHE A 248 6.64 -8.84 -20.77
N MET A 249 7.05 -9.24 -19.57
CA MET A 249 8.47 -9.28 -19.17
C MET A 249 9.29 -10.34 -19.92
N PHE A 250 8.62 -11.30 -20.57
CA PHE A 250 9.27 -12.40 -21.24
C PHE A 250 8.70 -12.59 -22.65
N ALA A 251 9.53 -13.12 -23.55
CA ALA A 251 9.10 -13.44 -24.91
C ALA A 251 7.98 -14.47 -24.88
N LYS A 252 6.82 -14.17 -25.50
CA LYS A 252 5.60 -15.00 -25.50
C LYS A 252 5.86 -16.40 -26.07
N PRO A 253 6.01 -17.45 -25.23
CA PRO A 253 6.18 -18.81 -25.71
C PRO A 253 4.79 -19.44 -25.93
N ALA A 254 4.65 -20.25 -26.98
CA ALA A 254 3.41 -21.00 -27.17
C ALA A 254 3.29 -22.12 -26.12
N ASN A 255 2.17 -22.10 -25.37
CA ASN A 255 1.63 -23.21 -24.59
C ASN A 255 2.46 -23.67 -23.36
N ILE A 256 2.86 -22.74 -22.48
CA ILE A 256 3.42 -23.06 -21.15
C ILE A 256 2.31 -23.50 -20.20
N ARG A 257 2.38 -24.75 -19.71
CA ARG A 257 1.37 -25.33 -18.79
C ARG A 257 1.93 -25.89 -17.51
N THR A 258 3.24 -26.12 -17.45
CA THR A 258 3.91 -26.74 -16.30
C THR A 258 4.98 -25.82 -15.76
N LEU A 259 5.33 -26.02 -14.49
CA LEU A 259 6.42 -25.29 -13.85
C LEU A 259 7.77 -25.61 -14.51
N ASP A 260 7.99 -26.87 -14.90
CA ASP A 260 9.20 -27.26 -15.64
C ASP A 260 9.29 -26.52 -16.98
N ASP A 261 8.22 -26.49 -17.78
CA ASP A 261 8.19 -25.74 -19.04
C ASP A 261 8.49 -24.25 -18.83
N ALA A 262 7.92 -23.66 -17.78
CA ALA A 262 8.12 -22.26 -17.44
C ALA A 262 9.60 -21.96 -17.14
N ILE A 263 10.26 -22.81 -16.35
CA ILE A 263 11.65 -22.60 -15.94
C ILE A 263 12.61 -22.98 -17.08
N SER A 264 12.48 -24.18 -17.64
CA SER A 264 13.40 -24.74 -18.62
C SER A 264 13.40 -24.01 -19.97
N ARG A 265 12.25 -23.45 -20.39
CA ARG A 265 12.08 -22.93 -21.76
C ARG A 265 11.96 -21.41 -21.85
N VAL A 266 11.71 -20.73 -20.73
CA VAL A 266 11.39 -19.29 -20.72
C VAL A 266 12.28 -18.53 -19.76
N LEU A 267 12.22 -18.87 -18.47
CA LEU A 267 12.87 -18.09 -17.42
C LEU A 267 14.37 -18.39 -17.32
N GLY A 268 14.74 -19.66 -17.44
CA GLY A 268 16.02 -20.17 -16.96
C GLY A 268 16.06 -20.24 -15.43
N PHE A 269 17.14 -20.83 -14.91
CA PHE A 269 17.30 -21.05 -13.47
C PHE A 269 17.34 -19.75 -12.67
N ASP A 270 18.25 -18.82 -13.00
CA ASP A 270 18.51 -17.61 -12.21
C ASP A 270 17.28 -16.70 -12.12
N THR A 271 16.59 -16.49 -13.23
CA THR A 271 15.35 -15.69 -13.28
C THR A 271 14.24 -16.35 -12.46
N ALA A 272 14.04 -17.67 -12.60
CA ALA A 272 13.00 -18.39 -11.87
C ALA A 272 13.28 -18.39 -10.36
N HIS A 273 14.54 -18.59 -9.98
CA HIS A 273 15.00 -18.55 -8.60
C HIS A 273 14.79 -17.15 -7.99
N GLY A 274 15.25 -16.10 -8.68
CA GLY A 274 15.09 -14.72 -8.23
C GLY A 274 13.63 -14.31 -8.11
N LEU A 275 12.81 -14.64 -9.10
CA LEU A 275 11.37 -14.37 -9.05
C LEU A 275 10.71 -15.09 -7.88
N ALA A 276 10.98 -16.39 -7.70
CA ALA A 276 10.42 -17.16 -6.60
C ALA A 276 10.83 -16.59 -5.24
N LEU A 277 12.10 -16.19 -5.10
CA LEU A 277 12.63 -15.59 -3.89
C LEU A 277 11.90 -14.29 -3.56
N ALA A 278 11.83 -13.35 -4.50
CA ALA A 278 11.15 -12.07 -4.32
C ALA A 278 9.66 -12.25 -3.98
N LEU A 279 8.94 -13.12 -4.73
CA LEU A 279 7.52 -13.40 -4.46
C LEU A 279 7.29 -14.01 -3.08
N SER A 280 8.14 -14.95 -2.66
CA SER A 280 8.06 -15.57 -1.33
C SER A 280 8.31 -14.58 -0.20
N ILE A 281 9.15 -13.57 -0.44
CA ILE A 281 9.44 -12.48 0.51
C ILE A 281 8.24 -11.53 0.60
N LEU A 282 7.59 -11.20 -0.53
CA LEU A 282 6.54 -10.18 -0.57
C LEU A 282 5.17 -10.67 -0.07
N GLN A 283 4.92 -11.99 -0.04
CA GLN A 283 3.63 -12.57 0.35
C GLN A 283 3.13 -12.23 1.77
N PRO A 284 3.95 -12.25 2.84
CA PRO A 284 3.47 -12.08 4.21
C PRO A 284 2.94 -10.68 4.55
N PHE A 285 3.19 -9.69 3.68
CA PHE A 285 2.88 -8.29 3.96
C PHE A 285 1.40 -7.98 3.71
N VAL A 286 0.74 -7.48 4.74
CA VAL A 286 -0.65 -7.02 4.71
C VAL A 286 -0.65 -5.50 4.68
N VAL A 287 -1.12 -4.91 3.58
CA VAL A 287 -1.20 -3.45 3.39
C VAL A 287 -2.48 -3.10 2.63
N GLN A 288 -2.83 -1.81 2.59
CA GLN A 288 -3.97 -1.32 1.82
C GLN A 288 -3.85 -1.71 0.35
N ALA A 289 -4.94 -2.21 -0.23
CA ALA A 289 -4.94 -2.66 -1.62
C ALA A 289 -4.75 -1.49 -2.62
N VAL A 290 -5.28 -0.31 -2.28
CA VAL A 290 -5.39 0.86 -3.17
C VAL A 290 -4.68 2.10 -2.61
N GLY A 291 -4.61 3.15 -3.44
CA GLY A 291 -3.90 4.40 -3.16
C GLY A 291 -2.52 4.47 -3.84
N PRO A 292 -1.87 5.65 -3.88
CA PRO A 292 -0.54 5.81 -4.47
C PRO A 292 0.51 4.86 -3.88
N LEU A 293 0.43 4.55 -2.58
CA LEU A 293 1.28 3.55 -1.92
C LEU A 293 0.54 2.23 -1.64
N GLY A 294 -0.60 2.01 -2.28
CA GLY A 294 -1.34 0.77 -2.16
C GLY A 294 -0.58 -0.41 -2.77
N ARG A 295 -0.90 -1.63 -2.32
CA ARG A 295 -0.33 -2.89 -2.80
C ARG A 295 -0.31 -2.95 -4.33
N LYS A 296 -1.42 -2.61 -4.99
CA LYS A 296 -1.53 -2.63 -6.47
C LYS A 296 -0.52 -1.68 -7.15
N SER A 297 -0.36 -0.47 -6.60
CA SER A 297 0.56 0.56 -7.13
C SER A 297 2.01 0.16 -6.93
N ILE A 298 2.37 -0.30 -5.72
CA ILE A 298 3.72 -0.79 -5.40
C ILE A 298 4.10 -1.97 -6.30
N TRP A 299 3.19 -2.95 -6.48
CA TRP A 299 3.48 -4.08 -7.37
C TRP A 299 3.67 -3.66 -8.82
N LYS A 300 2.82 -2.77 -9.34
CA LYS A 300 2.95 -2.26 -10.70
C LYS A 300 4.33 -1.60 -10.89
N HIS A 301 4.71 -0.75 -9.94
CA HIS A 301 6.01 -0.09 -9.93
C HIS A 301 7.14 -1.11 -9.91
N SER A 302 7.21 -1.97 -8.89
CA SER A 302 8.26 -2.98 -8.71
C SER A 302 8.46 -3.85 -9.95
N LEU A 303 7.37 -4.25 -10.60
CA LEU A 303 7.42 -5.05 -11.83
C LEU A 303 8.05 -4.28 -12.99
N LEU A 304 7.62 -3.03 -13.19
CA LEU A 304 8.14 -2.17 -14.26
C LEU A 304 9.61 -1.84 -14.03
N VAL A 305 10.02 -1.50 -12.80
CA VAL A 305 11.41 -1.26 -12.45
C VAL A 305 12.28 -2.48 -12.69
N ALA A 306 11.85 -3.65 -12.20
CA ALA A 306 12.63 -4.87 -12.38
C ALA A 306 12.80 -5.26 -13.85
N THR A 307 11.77 -5.00 -14.68
CA THR A 307 11.86 -5.26 -16.13
C THR A 307 12.73 -4.22 -16.83
N LEU A 308 12.51 -2.95 -16.54
CA LEU A 308 13.23 -1.84 -17.15
C LEU A 308 14.72 -1.94 -16.80
N ALA A 309 15.07 -2.11 -15.53
CA ALA A 309 16.45 -2.26 -15.09
C ALA A 309 17.18 -3.38 -15.84
N ARG A 310 16.52 -4.52 -16.11
CA ARG A 310 17.12 -5.59 -16.92
C ARG A 310 17.37 -5.16 -18.36
N HIS A 311 16.41 -4.52 -19.02
CA HIS A 311 16.64 -3.98 -20.37
C HIS A 311 17.74 -2.91 -20.41
N LEU A 312 17.82 -2.04 -19.39
CA LEU A 312 18.89 -1.07 -19.28
C LEU A 312 20.25 -1.73 -19.03
N SER A 313 20.28 -2.87 -18.34
CA SER A 313 21.51 -3.61 -18.07
C SER A 313 22.17 -4.17 -19.33
N ASP A 314 21.39 -4.47 -20.38
CA ASP A 314 21.90 -4.92 -21.67
C ASP A 314 22.67 -3.83 -22.44
N GLU A 315 22.43 -2.56 -22.09
CA GLU A 315 23.12 -1.40 -22.68
C GLU A 315 24.41 -1.05 -21.92
N LEU A 316 24.69 -1.72 -20.79
CA LEU A 316 25.91 -1.50 -20.02
C LEU A 316 27.15 -2.04 -20.78
N PRO A 317 28.33 -1.44 -20.56
CA PRO A 317 29.57 -1.97 -21.12
C PRO A 317 29.81 -3.43 -20.69
N ALA A 318 30.36 -4.26 -21.58
CA ALA A 318 30.59 -5.70 -21.35
C ALA A 318 31.44 -6.06 -20.10
N LYS A 319 32.13 -5.09 -19.49
CA LYS A 319 32.88 -5.26 -18.24
C LYS A 319 32.02 -5.08 -16.98
N ASN A 320 30.78 -4.61 -17.12
CA ASN A 320 29.84 -4.29 -16.05
C ASN A 320 28.59 -5.20 -16.12
N VAL A 321 28.74 -6.43 -16.60
CA VAL A 321 27.63 -7.38 -16.69
C VAL A 321 27.14 -7.70 -15.27
N LEU A 322 25.84 -7.52 -15.06
CA LEU A 322 25.16 -7.80 -13.80
C LEU A 322 24.54 -9.19 -13.82
N ASP A 323 24.39 -9.78 -12.64
CA ASP A 323 23.57 -10.96 -12.44
C ASP A 323 22.09 -10.58 -12.61
N GLN A 324 21.46 -11.15 -13.63
CA GLN A 324 20.09 -10.83 -14.00
C GLN A 324 19.07 -11.29 -12.94
N GLY A 325 19.35 -12.38 -12.23
CA GLY A 325 18.51 -12.88 -11.14
C GLY A 325 18.55 -11.92 -9.94
N LYS A 326 19.75 -11.47 -9.55
CA LYS A 326 19.89 -10.47 -8.47
C LYS A 326 19.28 -9.12 -8.83
N LEU A 327 19.45 -8.66 -10.07
CA LEU A 327 18.87 -7.40 -10.55
C LEU A 327 17.33 -7.46 -10.56
N LEU A 328 16.75 -8.59 -10.97
CA LEU A 328 15.30 -8.84 -10.88
C LEU A 328 14.81 -8.76 -9.43
N VAL A 329 15.51 -9.42 -8.50
CA VAL A 329 15.14 -9.39 -7.07
C VAL A 329 15.25 -7.98 -6.51
N ALA A 330 16.33 -7.26 -6.81
CA ALA A 330 16.53 -5.88 -6.40
C ALA A 330 15.38 -4.97 -6.90
N GLY A 331 15.04 -5.04 -8.18
CA GLY A 331 13.93 -4.26 -8.74
C GLY A 331 12.57 -4.63 -8.15
N LEU A 332 12.32 -5.90 -7.84
CA LEU A 332 11.06 -6.32 -7.21
C LEU A 332 10.96 -5.85 -5.74
N LEU A 333 12.08 -5.77 -5.02
CA LEU A 333 12.14 -5.52 -3.58
C LEU A 333 12.57 -4.10 -3.19
N HIS A 334 12.98 -3.22 -4.11
CA HIS A 334 13.47 -1.87 -3.78
C HIS A 334 12.51 -1.09 -2.87
N ASN A 335 11.21 -1.20 -3.12
CA ASN A 335 10.15 -0.55 -2.36
C ASN A 335 9.49 -1.44 -1.27
N LEU A 336 10.18 -2.51 -0.83
CA LEU A 336 9.72 -3.39 0.27
C LEU A 336 9.45 -2.62 1.58
N GLY A 337 10.16 -1.51 1.79
CA GLY A 337 10.03 -0.69 3.00
C GLY A 337 8.60 -0.17 3.21
N TYR A 338 7.92 0.24 2.14
CA TYR A 338 6.52 0.67 2.22
C TYR A 338 5.60 -0.48 2.63
N LEU A 339 5.83 -1.69 2.12
CA LEU A 339 5.06 -2.87 2.52
C LEU A 339 5.25 -3.20 4.00
N LEU A 340 6.48 -3.10 4.49
CA LEU A 340 6.80 -3.30 5.90
C LEU A 340 6.13 -2.23 6.78
N TYR A 341 6.16 -0.96 6.37
CA TYR A 341 5.47 0.10 7.12
C TYR A 341 3.96 -0.10 7.15
N GLY A 342 3.35 -0.46 6.02
CA GLY A 342 1.91 -0.74 5.98
C GLY A 342 1.51 -1.92 6.86
N HIS A 343 2.36 -2.95 6.91
CA HIS A 343 2.14 -4.13 7.74
C HIS A 343 2.25 -3.86 9.24
N LEU A 344 3.22 -3.04 9.65
CA LEU A 344 3.49 -2.78 11.07
C LEU A 344 2.69 -1.60 11.62
N PHE A 345 2.40 -0.60 10.81
CA PHE A 345 1.86 0.69 11.24
C PHE A 345 0.69 1.13 10.36
N HIS A 346 -0.38 0.33 10.34
CA HIS A 346 -1.58 0.56 9.53
C HIS A 346 -2.10 2.02 9.57
N SER A 347 -2.21 2.65 10.75
CA SER A 347 -2.72 4.03 10.86
C SER A 347 -1.75 5.07 10.29
N LYS A 348 -0.44 4.91 10.55
CA LYS A 348 0.59 5.79 9.96
C LYS A 348 0.64 5.66 8.45
N PHE A 349 0.59 4.42 7.95
CA PHE A 349 0.61 4.14 6.53
C PHE A 349 -0.64 4.66 5.82
N PHE A 350 -1.82 4.55 6.45
CA PHE A 350 -3.04 5.19 5.96
C PHE A 350 -2.88 6.70 5.80
N LEU A 351 -2.34 7.36 6.82
CA LEU A 351 -2.13 8.80 6.79
C LEU A 351 -1.09 9.20 5.73
N LEU A 352 0.00 8.44 5.59
CA LEU A 352 0.99 8.63 4.54
C LEU A 352 0.37 8.51 3.14
N ASN A 353 -0.41 7.45 2.90
CA ASN A 353 -1.08 7.22 1.62
C ASN A 353 -2.01 8.39 1.26
N LYS A 354 -2.75 8.92 2.25
CA LYS A 354 -3.60 10.12 2.09
C LYS A 354 -2.80 11.40 1.83
N LEU A 355 -1.66 11.59 2.49
CA LEU A 355 -0.79 12.74 2.25
C LEU A 355 -0.24 12.74 0.82
N VAL A 356 0.22 11.58 0.34
CA VAL A 356 0.73 11.43 -1.03
C VAL A 356 -0.40 11.65 -2.05
N GLU A 357 -1.59 11.08 -1.79
CA GLU A 357 -2.76 11.23 -2.66
C GLU A 357 -3.19 12.71 -2.83
N LEU A 358 -3.16 13.47 -1.74
CA LEU A 358 -3.59 14.88 -1.73
C LEU A 358 -2.51 15.87 -2.15
N ASN A 359 -1.25 15.42 -2.22
CA ASN A 359 -0.08 16.26 -2.53
C ASN A 359 0.86 15.57 -3.54
N PRO A 360 0.40 15.24 -4.76
CA PRO A 360 1.18 14.50 -5.76
C PRO A 360 2.45 15.23 -6.22
N GLN A 361 2.54 16.55 -6.00
CA GLN A 361 3.70 17.38 -6.30
C GLN A 361 4.83 17.27 -5.28
N ILE A 362 4.58 16.66 -4.11
CA ILE A 362 5.57 16.50 -3.04
C ILE A 362 6.12 15.07 -3.10
N SER A 363 7.43 14.93 -2.94
CA SER A 363 8.06 13.61 -2.91
C SER A 363 7.54 12.78 -1.74
N VAL A 364 7.33 11.47 -1.97
CA VAL A 364 6.93 10.55 -0.90
C VAL A 364 7.96 10.55 0.23
N MET A 365 9.25 10.67 -0.11
CA MET A 365 10.34 10.72 0.86
C MET A 365 10.24 11.91 1.81
N ASP A 366 9.68 13.04 1.37
CA ASP A 366 9.46 14.19 2.25
C ASP A 366 8.38 13.91 3.31
N PHE A 367 7.50 12.93 3.08
CA PHE A 367 6.49 12.49 4.04
C PHE A 367 6.96 11.33 4.94
N GLU A 368 8.09 10.67 4.64
CA GLU A 368 8.56 9.52 5.42
C GLU A 368 8.94 9.87 6.86
N SER A 369 9.22 11.14 7.14
CA SER A 369 9.45 11.62 8.50
C SER A 369 8.29 11.27 9.43
N LEU A 370 7.05 11.26 8.91
CA LEU A 370 5.83 10.87 9.62
C LEU A 370 5.89 9.42 10.13
N LEU A 371 6.55 8.54 9.40
CA LEU A 371 6.69 7.13 9.75
C LEU A 371 7.75 6.93 10.83
N THR A 372 8.77 7.78 10.84
CA THR A 372 9.92 7.65 11.72
C THR A 372 9.76 8.45 13.00
N SER A 373 9.31 7.78 14.05
CA SER A 373 9.22 8.35 15.39
C SER A 373 10.61 8.49 16.02
N SER A 374 11.30 9.62 15.89
CA SER A 374 12.37 9.96 16.85
C SER A 374 12.73 11.45 16.93
N LYS A 375 12.24 12.07 18.01
CA LYS A 375 12.82 13.25 18.67
C LYS A 375 14.17 12.92 19.33
N ARG A 376 15.12 12.33 18.60
CA ARG A 376 16.52 12.31 19.05
C ARG A 376 17.31 13.34 18.25
N ILE A 377 17.24 14.58 18.74
CA ILE A 377 18.15 15.65 18.35
C ILE A 377 19.58 15.12 18.54
N GLY A 378 20.34 14.97 17.45
CA GLY A 378 21.79 14.75 17.50
C GLY A 378 22.34 13.40 17.03
N VAL A 379 21.57 12.49 16.43
CA VAL A 379 22.11 11.29 15.75
C VAL A 379 21.42 11.10 14.39
N MET A 380 22.21 10.88 13.34
CA MET A 380 21.87 10.76 11.91
C MET A 380 20.69 9.80 11.57
N PRO A 381 20.05 9.97 10.40
CA PRO A 381 18.74 10.59 10.17
C PRO A 381 17.62 9.55 9.99
N VAL A 382 16.40 10.04 9.74
CA VAL A 382 15.20 9.34 9.22
C VAL A 382 15.53 7.97 8.62
N LYS A 383 15.03 6.89 9.23
CA LYS A 383 15.06 5.55 8.62
C LYS A 383 14.15 5.57 7.40
N SER A 384 14.67 5.82 6.19
CA SER A 384 13.85 5.80 4.97
C SER A 384 13.31 4.39 4.70
N HIS A 385 12.30 4.29 3.83
CA HIS A 385 11.80 2.99 3.37
C HIS A 385 12.92 2.10 2.83
N ALA A 386 13.84 2.68 2.07
CA ALA A 386 15.02 2.02 1.51
C ALA A 386 15.92 1.42 2.59
N GLN A 387 16.31 2.22 3.59
CA GLN A 387 17.21 1.78 4.66
C GLN A 387 16.60 0.70 5.55
N VAL A 388 15.31 0.81 5.85
CA VAL A 388 14.61 -0.18 6.65
C VAL A 388 14.51 -1.51 5.90
N ALA A 389 14.13 -1.46 4.62
CA ALA A 389 14.07 -2.65 3.78
C ALA A 389 15.43 -3.34 3.66
N ALA A 390 16.49 -2.57 3.41
CA ALA A 390 17.85 -3.08 3.31
C ALA A 390 18.30 -3.78 4.60
N ARG A 391 18.03 -3.19 5.77
CA ARG A 391 18.33 -3.83 7.07
C ARG A 391 17.59 -5.16 7.26
N LEU A 392 16.31 -5.20 6.88
CA LEU A 392 15.52 -6.43 6.97
C LEU A 392 16.08 -7.51 6.04
N LEU A 393 16.35 -7.17 4.78
CA LEU A 393 16.90 -8.10 3.79
C LEU A 393 18.30 -8.60 4.20
N ASN A 394 19.15 -7.72 4.73
CA ASN A 394 20.45 -8.10 5.27
C ASN A 394 20.30 -9.07 6.46
N SER A 395 19.34 -8.83 7.37
CA SER A 395 19.06 -9.73 8.49
C SER A 395 18.57 -11.11 8.06
N TRP A 396 17.93 -11.19 6.89
CA TRP A 396 17.49 -12.43 6.26
C TRP A 396 18.59 -13.11 5.43
N GLY A 397 19.76 -12.49 5.31
CA GLY A 397 20.92 -13.07 4.62
C GLY A 397 20.86 -12.99 3.10
N LEU A 398 20.15 -12.00 2.55
CA LEU A 398 20.19 -11.71 1.11
C LEU A 398 21.59 -11.21 0.68
N ALA A 399 21.89 -11.41 -0.60
CA ALA A 399 23.17 -11.02 -1.20
C ALA A 399 23.39 -9.49 -1.14
N SER A 400 24.65 -9.05 -0.99
CA SER A 400 24.99 -7.63 -0.81
C SER A 400 24.53 -6.78 -1.98
N GLU A 401 24.56 -7.31 -3.20
CA GLU A 401 24.12 -6.58 -4.39
C GLU A 401 22.64 -6.17 -4.30
N ILE A 402 21.80 -7.06 -3.77
CA ILE A 402 20.36 -6.80 -3.57
C ILE A 402 20.17 -5.78 -2.45
N VAL A 403 20.87 -5.97 -1.33
CA VAL A 403 20.78 -5.08 -0.17
C VAL A 403 21.23 -3.67 -0.54
N THR A 404 22.37 -3.52 -1.23
CA THR A 404 22.90 -2.25 -1.71
C THR A 404 21.94 -1.57 -2.69
N ALA A 405 21.39 -2.32 -3.65
CA ALA A 405 20.42 -1.75 -4.58
C ALA A 405 19.19 -1.19 -3.85
N VAL A 406 18.66 -1.94 -2.87
CA VAL A 406 17.51 -1.53 -2.07
C VAL A 406 17.86 -0.33 -1.17
N GLU A 407 19.05 -0.27 -0.58
CA GLU A 407 19.42 0.81 0.34
C GLU A 407 19.67 2.15 -0.38
N PHE A 408 20.32 2.11 -1.54
CA PHE A 408 20.88 3.29 -2.20
C PHE A 408 20.19 3.65 -3.53
N HIS A 409 19.03 3.08 -3.87
CA HIS A 409 18.34 3.40 -5.13
C HIS A 409 17.87 4.86 -5.26
N HIS A 410 17.82 5.62 -4.17
CA HIS A 410 17.56 7.07 -4.19
C HIS A 410 18.84 7.92 -4.01
N ASP A 411 20.01 7.31 -3.84
CA ASP A 411 21.30 7.98 -3.63
C ASP A 411 22.10 8.02 -4.94
N ASP A 412 21.98 9.13 -5.66
CA ASP A 412 22.67 9.36 -6.94
C ASP A 412 24.20 9.54 -6.79
N LEU A 413 24.67 9.79 -5.57
CA LEU A 413 26.09 9.92 -5.22
C LEU A 413 26.74 8.59 -4.80
N TYR A 414 25.96 7.52 -4.64
CA TYR A 414 26.51 6.22 -4.25
C TYR A 414 27.36 5.57 -5.36
N GLU A 415 28.66 5.44 -5.10
CA GLU A 415 29.66 4.90 -6.04
C GLU A 415 30.48 3.73 -5.46
N GLU A 416 30.11 3.24 -4.28
CA GLU A 416 30.87 2.18 -3.61
C GLU A 416 30.57 0.78 -4.20
N GLN A 417 30.84 -0.28 -3.43
CA GLN A 417 30.66 -1.66 -3.86
C GLN A 417 29.22 -1.91 -4.32
N ASP A 418 29.05 -2.65 -5.42
CA ASP A 418 27.74 -3.01 -5.99
C ASP A 418 26.88 -1.80 -6.45
N SER A 419 27.43 -0.58 -6.50
CA SER A 419 26.74 0.66 -6.88
C SER A 419 26.11 0.64 -8.28
N THR A 420 26.55 -0.24 -9.18
CA THR A 420 25.92 -0.39 -10.50
C THR A 420 24.48 -0.89 -10.40
N TYR A 421 24.15 -1.73 -9.43
CA TYR A 421 22.76 -2.16 -9.20
C TYR A 421 21.90 -0.99 -8.72
N ALA A 422 22.33 -0.28 -7.68
CA ALA A 422 21.61 0.88 -7.12
C ALA A 422 21.37 1.97 -8.18
N ASN A 423 22.42 2.37 -8.90
CA ASN A 423 22.34 3.40 -9.93
C ASN A 423 21.41 3.01 -11.10
N LEU A 424 21.32 1.73 -11.43
CA LEU A 424 20.45 1.27 -12.51
C LEU A 424 18.97 1.24 -12.09
N ILE A 425 18.68 0.88 -10.84
CA ILE A 425 17.34 1.01 -10.25
C ILE A 425 16.94 2.49 -10.18
N LEU A 426 17.84 3.36 -9.72
CA LEU A 426 17.62 4.82 -9.70
C LEU A 426 17.22 5.36 -11.07
N VAL A 427 17.96 5.01 -12.12
CA VAL A 427 17.65 5.43 -13.49
C VAL A 427 16.28 4.91 -13.93
N ALA A 428 15.94 3.65 -13.61
CA ALA A 428 14.64 3.08 -13.94
C ALA A 428 13.48 3.81 -13.21
N ASP A 429 13.66 4.16 -11.93
CA ASP A 429 12.68 4.90 -11.14
C ASP A 429 12.40 6.29 -11.73
N HIS A 430 13.45 7.05 -12.06
CA HIS A 430 13.31 8.36 -12.68
C HIS A 430 12.61 8.29 -14.05
N LEU A 431 12.98 7.32 -14.89
CA LEU A 431 12.35 7.13 -16.20
C LEU A 431 10.87 6.77 -16.09
N LEU A 432 10.47 6.00 -15.08
CA LEU A 432 9.05 5.67 -14.84
C LEU A 432 8.27 6.84 -14.24
N LYS A 433 8.95 7.70 -13.45
CA LYS A 433 8.35 8.91 -12.88
C LYS A 433 7.87 9.88 -13.96
N ALA A 434 8.57 9.99 -15.10
CA ALA A 434 8.11 10.74 -16.28
C ALA A 434 6.76 10.27 -16.84
N HIS A 435 6.32 9.08 -16.46
CA HIS A 435 5.03 8.50 -16.83
C HIS A 435 4.05 8.42 -15.64
N GLU A 436 4.27 9.23 -14.60
CA GLU A 436 3.47 9.28 -13.37
C GLU A 436 3.46 7.94 -12.59
N ILE A 437 4.50 7.12 -12.78
CA ILE A 437 4.66 5.85 -12.09
C ILE A 437 5.82 5.99 -11.11
N GLY A 438 5.49 5.94 -9.82
CA GLY A 438 6.46 5.74 -8.75
C GLY A 438 6.85 6.93 -7.90
N ASP A 439 7.87 6.71 -7.08
CA ASP A 439 8.27 7.53 -5.94
C ASP A 439 9.56 8.35 -6.15
N ALA A 440 10.17 8.29 -7.34
CA ALA A 440 11.36 9.09 -7.65
C ALA A 440 11.12 10.60 -7.44
N ILE A 441 12.18 11.31 -7.02
CA ILE A 441 12.15 12.77 -6.78
C ILE A 441 11.98 13.55 -8.08
N SER A 442 12.50 13.02 -9.19
CA SER A 442 12.56 13.68 -10.49
C SER A 442 12.13 12.72 -11.59
N ASP A 443 11.57 13.27 -12.67
CA ASP A 443 11.21 12.56 -13.91
C ASP A 443 12.39 12.41 -14.88
N GLU A 444 13.50 13.09 -14.62
CA GLU A 444 14.74 12.95 -15.39
C GLU A 444 15.84 12.29 -14.55
N PRO A 445 16.49 11.22 -15.04
CA PRO A 445 17.66 10.63 -14.39
C PRO A 445 18.83 11.63 -14.33
N PRO A 446 19.59 11.70 -13.23
CA PRO A 446 20.73 12.61 -13.15
C PRO A 446 21.76 12.31 -14.25
N GLN A 447 22.12 13.33 -15.03
CA GLN A 447 22.98 13.14 -16.21
C GLN A 447 24.33 12.51 -15.87
N TYR A 448 24.92 12.86 -14.73
CA TYR A 448 26.20 12.28 -14.29
C TYR A 448 26.09 10.79 -13.93
N VAL A 449 24.93 10.31 -13.47
CA VAL A 449 24.65 8.87 -13.24
C VAL A 449 24.58 8.13 -14.58
N LEU A 450 23.91 8.71 -15.59
CA LEU A 450 23.90 8.15 -16.95
C LEU A 450 25.31 8.07 -17.54
N GLU A 451 26.12 9.12 -17.38
CA GLU A 451 27.51 9.15 -17.83
C GLU A 451 28.40 8.14 -17.10
N ARG A 452 28.16 7.90 -15.81
CA ARG A 452 28.82 6.86 -14.98
C ARG A 452 28.51 5.47 -15.54
N LEU A 453 27.23 5.20 -15.82
CA LEU A 453 26.75 3.93 -16.39
C LEU A 453 27.03 3.77 -17.90
N LYS A 454 27.48 4.83 -18.58
CA LYS A 454 27.69 4.90 -20.04
C LYS A 454 26.40 4.71 -20.85
N LEU A 455 25.27 5.14 -20.28
CA LEU A 455 23.96 5.14 -20.92
C LEU A 455 23.70 6.48 -21.61
N LYS A 456 22.91 6.46 -22.69
CA LYS A 456 22.45 7.67 -23.40
C LYS A 456 20.98 7.91 -23.09
N LEU A 457 20.61 9.15 -22.75
CA LEU A 457 19.24 9.51 -22.39
C LEU A 457 18.21 9.09 -23.45
N ASP A 458 18.38 9.52 -24.71
CA ASP A 458 17.49 9.14 -25.82
C ASP A 458 17.30 7.62 -25.98
N ARG A 459 18.34 6.84 -25.67
CA ARG A 459 18.32 5.38 -25.79
C ARG A 459 17.48 4.77 -24.67
N VAL A 460 17.72 5.18 -23.42
CA VAL A 460 17.00 4.64 -22.26
C VAL A 460 15.53 5.08 -22.27
N GLU A 461 15.22 6.31 -22.69
CA GLU A 461 13.84 6.76 -22.91
C GLU A 461 13.14 5.97 -24.03
N GLY A 462 13.87 5.61 -25.08
CA GLY A 462 13.36 4.74 -26.14
C GLY A 462 13.00 3.35 -25.64
N ILE A 463 13.85 2.77 -24.77
CA ILE A 463 13.59 1.48 -24.11
C ILE A 463 12.38 1.58 -23.19
N THR A 464 12.27 2.64 -22.39
CA THR A 464 11.13 2.86 -21.49
C THR A 464 9.81 2.96 -22.25
N ARG A 465 9.77 3.73 -23.35
CA ARG A 465 8.56 3.84 -24.18
C ARG A 465 8.15 2.50 -24.79
N GLN A 466 9.10 1.75 -25.34
CA GLN A 466 8.83 0.43 -25.89
C GLN A 466 8.28 -0.53 -24.80
N LEU A 467 8.87 -0.49 -23.61
CA LEU A 467 8.41 -1.29 -22.46
C LEU A 467 6.95 -0.97 -22.12
N LEU A 468 6.59 0.31 -22.03
CA LEU A 468 5.24 0.74 -21.68
C LEU A 468 4.22 0.42 -22.79
N GLU A 469 4.62 0.46 -24.05
CA GLU A 469 3.79 0.01 -25.19
C GLU A 469 3.53 -1.49 -25.11
N ASP A 470 4.55 -2.29 -24.78
CA ASP A 470 4.43 -3.76 -24.66
C ASP A 470 3.70 -4.20 -23.39
N CYS A 471 3.71 -3.37 -22.35
CA CYS A 471 3.16 -3.64 -21.03
C CYS A 471 1.67 -3.99 -21.07
N GLY A 472 0.90 -3.45 -22.02
CA GLY A 472 -0.52 -3.72 -22.19
C GLY A 472 -1.32 -3.54 -20.90
N ASP A 473 -2.29 -4.44 -20.65
CA ASP A 473 -3.06 -4.46 -19.40
C ASP A 473 -2.42 -5.36 -18.33
N LEU A 474 -1.77 -4.75 -17.34
CA LEU A 474 -1.23 -5.45 -16.16
C LEU A 474 -2.28 -5.88 -15.14
N SER A 475 -3.53 -5.45 -15.30
CA SER A 475 -4.58 -5.66 -14.30
C SER A 475 -4.75 -7.13 -13.96
N SER A 476 -4.66 -8.03 -14.95
CA SER A 476 -4.77 -9.48 -14.71
C SER A 476 -3.64 -10.04 -13.83
N LEU A 477 -2.39 -9.63 -14.07
CA LEU A 477 -1.24 -10.07 -13.27
C LEU A 477 -1.29 -9.45 -11.87
N ILE A 478 -1.54 -8.14 -11.78
CA ILE A 478 -1.65 -7.42 -10.52
C ILE A 478 -2.81 -7.97 -9.68
N GLN A 479 -3.97 -8.23 -10.29
CA GLN A 479 -5.13 -8.80 -9.60
C GLN A 479 -4.80 -10.16 -9.00
N ILE A 480 -4.15 -11.05 -9.76
CA ILE A 480 -3.75 -12.38 -9.26
C ILE A 480 -2.80 -12.27 -8.06
N MET A 481 -1.87 -11.31 -8.08
CA MET A 481 -0.89 -11.12 -7.00
C MET A 481 -1.44 -10.37 -5.78
N THR A 482 -2.57 -9.69 -5.95
CA THR A 482 -3.24 -8.91 -4.90
C THR A 482 -4.51 -9.58 -4.37
N SER A 483 -5.00 -10.65 -5.00
CA SER A 483 -6.24 -11.34 -4.63
C SER A 483 -6.16 -12.24 -3.40
N GLN A 484 -5.12 -12.13 -2.56
CA GLN A 484 -4.90 -13.05 -1.43
C GLN A 484 -5.10 -12.44 -0.03
N HIS A 485 -5.47 -11.16 0.10
CA HIS A 485 -5.76 -10.56 1.39
C HIS A 485 -6.91 -9.55 1.33
#